data_AF-A0A3L7BG38-F1
#
_entry.id   AF-A0A3L7BG38-F1
#
_cell.length_a   1.000
_cell.length_b   1.000
_cell.length_c   1.000
_cell.angle_alpha   90.00
_cell.angle_beta   90.00
_cell.angle_gamma   90.00
#
_symmetry.space_group_name_H-M   'P 1'
#
loop_
_entity.id
_entity.type
_entity.pdbx_description
1 polymer ?
#
loop_
_entity_poly.entity_id
_entity_poly.type
_entity_poly.pdbx_seq_one_letter_code
_entity_poly.pdbx_strand_id
1 'polypeptide(L)'
;MTRSGTAGPEHEAAPGHGLTGVADAGAFLARLVRLDPVAPVRLRPAGAAGRVALWARLPWQVLVVRTVDGGPGDGASTDVTVAAPELLAELERGGSALPARRDAQWRWPLPPARSRPVEALPAAE
;
A
#
# COMPACT_ATOMS: atom_id res chain seq x y z
N MET A 1 -35.09 33.88 -17.20
CA MET A 1 -34.58 33.69 -15.82
C MET A 1 -34.65 32.20 -15.48
N THR A 2 -33.47 31.60 -15.33
CA THR A 2 -33.12 30.37 -14.58
C THR A 2 -33.98 29.11 -14.70
N ARG A 3 -33.48 28.11 -15.45
CA ARG A 3 -33.65 26.70 -15.07
C ARG A 3 -32.32 26.22 -14.49
N SER A 4 -32.34 25.98 -13.18
CA SER A 4 -31.26 25.44 -12.39
C SER A 4 -30.87 24.06 -12.90
N GLY A 5 -29.57 23.87 -13.13
CA GLY A 5 -28.97 22.59 -13.46
C GLY A 5 -29.00 21.67 -12.24
N THR A 6 -29.43 20.43 -12.45
CA THR A 6 -29.33 19.35 -11.49
C THR A 6 -27.86 18.94 -11.39
N ALA A 7 -27.20 19.27 -10.27
CA ALA A 7 -25.91 18.69 -9.93
C ALA A 7 -26.10 17.18 -9.75
N GLY A 8 -25.52 16.39 -10.65
CA GLY A 8 -25.39 14.95 -10.46
C GLY A 8 -24.51 14.67 -9.24
N PRO A 9 -24.57 13.45 -8.67
CA PRO A 9 -23.71 13.09 -7.55
C PRO A 9 -22.26 13.25 -7.99
N GLU A 10 -21.58 14.19 -7.34
CA GLU A 10 -20.13 14.30 -7.32
C GLU A 10 -19.55 12.93 -6.96
N HIS A 11 -19.15 12.17 -7.99
CA HIS A 11 -18.34 10.97 -7.81
C HIS A 11 -17.01 11.47 -7.25
N GLU A 12 -16.89 11.46 -5.93
CA GLU A 12 -15.61 11.63 -5.24
C GLU A 12 -14.68 10.59 -5.88
N ALA A 13 -13.74 11.07 -6.71
CA ALA A 13 -12.86 10.19 -7.45
C ALA A 13 -12.19 9.26 -6.44
N ALA A 14 -12.39 7.95 -6.59
CA ALA A 14 -11.87 6.98 -5.64
C ALA A 14 -10.37 7.26 -5.45
N PRO A 15 -9.90 7.47 -4.21
CA PRO A 15 -8.53 7.85 -3.98
C PRO A 15 -7.60 6.78 -4.55
N GLY A 16 -6.64 7.21 -5.37
CA GLY A 16 -5.64 6.35 -5.96
C GLY A 16 -4.71 5.71 -4.92
N HIS A 17 -3.81 4.83 -5.35
CA HIS A 17 -2.89 4.16 -4.41
C HIS A 17 -1.85 5.11 -3.77
N GLY A 18 -1.64 6.30 -4.34
CA GLY A 18 -0.82 7.37 -3.76
C GLY A 18 0.67 7.09 -3.66
N LEU A 19 1.19 6.04 -4.29
CA LEU A 19 2.61 5.67 -4.24
C LEU A 19 3.39 6.50 -5.27
N THR A 20 4.45 7.17 -4.82
CA THR A 20 5.36 7.93 -5.70
C THR A 20 6.70 7.22 -5.88
N GLY A 21 7.11 6.40 -4.92
CA GLY A 21 8.27 5.51 -4.98
C GLY A 21 8.01 4.25 -5.79
N VAL A 22 7.55 4.39 -7.04
CA VAL A 22 7.06 3.29 -7.90
C VAL A 22 8.09 2.18 -8.09
N ALA A 23 9.37 2.54 -8.32
CA ALA A 23 10.43 1.56 -8.54
C ALA A 23 10.65 0.65 -7.32
N ASP A 24 10.67 1.24 -6.12
CA ASP A 24 10.88 0.48 -4.86
C ASP A 24 9.64 -0.36 -4.52
N ALA A 25 8.44 0.22 -4.68
CA ALA A 25 7.18 -0.49 -4.48
C ALA A 25 7.04 -1.67 -5.44
N GLY A 26 7.29 -1.46 -6.75
CA GLY A 26 7.25 -2.51 -7.77
C GLY A 26 8.26 -3.62 -7.49
N ALA A 27 9.49 -3.28 -7.09
CA ALA A 27 10.50 -4.27 -6.75
C ALA A 27 10.12 -5.11 -5.52
N PHE A 28 9.47 -4.52 -4.52
CA PHE A 28 8.94 -5.25 -3.36
C PHE A 28 7.77 -6.17 -3.76
N LEU A 29 6.79 -5.64 -4.51
CA LEU A 29 5.60 -6.37 -4.93
C LEU A 29 5.93 -7.53 -5.88
N ALA A 30 6.85 -7.35 -6.82
CA ALA A 30 7.31 -8.40 -7.71
C ALA A 30 7.92 -9.58 -6.93
N ARG A 31 8.72 -9.28 -5.90
CA ARG A 31 9.26 -10.32 -5.01
C ARG A 31 8.16 -11.00 -4.20
N LEU A 32 7.21 -10.24 -3.70
CA LEU A 32 6.08 -10.76 -2.94
C LEU A 32 5.22 -11.72 -3.79
N VAL A 33 4.81 -11.29 -4.98
CA VAL A 33 4.01 -12.10 -5.93
C VAL A 33 4.74 -13.37 -6.36
N ARG A 34 6.07 -13.31 -6.50
CA ARG A 34 6.88 -14.51 -6.78
C ARG A 34 6.85 -15.54 -5.63
N LEU A 35 6.77 -15.09 -4.38
CA LEU A 35 6.74 -15.97 -3.20
C LEU A 35 5.31 -16.44 -2.87
N ASP A 36 4.32 -15.58 -3.11
CA ASP A 36 2.90 -15.85 -2.91
C ASP A 36 2.07 -15.11 -3.98
N PRO A 37 1.60 -15.82 -5.03
CA PRO A 37 0.86 -15.21 -6.15
C PRO A 37 -0.46 -14.55 -5.77
N VAL A 38 -1.01 -14.83 -4.58
CA VAL A 38 -2.30 -14.29 -4.12
C VAL A 38 -2.16 -13.39 -2.89
N ALA A 39 -0.92 -12.98 -2.57
CA ALA A 39 -0.61 -12.23 -1.35
C ALA A 39 -1.46 -10.96 -1.21
N PRO A 40 -2.13 -10.75 -0.05
CA PRO A 40 -2.64 -9.43 0.31
C PRO A 40 -1.48 -8.52 0.71
N VAL A 41 -1.54 -7.26 0.30
CA VAL A 41 -0.63 -6.19 0.73
C VAL A 41 -1.42 -5.07 1.36
N ARG A 42 -1.01 -4.66 2.57
CA ARG A 42 -1.65 -3.58 3.32
C ARG A 42 -0.79 -2.33 3.29
N LEU A 43 -1.34 -1.25 2.74
CA LEU A 43 -0.74 0.07 2.66
C LEU A 43 -1.13 0.84 3.93
N ARG A 44 -0.15 1.39 4.65
CA ARG A 44 -0.37 2.26 5.81
C ARG A 44 0.61 3.44 5.80
N PRO A 45 0.25 4.62 6.31
CA PRO A 45 1.23 5.68 6.53
C PRO A 45 2.35 5.23 7.46
N ALA A 46 3.56 5.71 7.21
CA ALA A 46 4.76 5.29 7.91
C ALA A 46 5.45 6.47 8.63
N GLY A 47 4.81 6.98 9.68
CA GLY A 47 5.40 7.92 10.65
C GLY A 47 5.65 9.35 10.13
N ALA A 48 6.38 9.51 9.03
CA ALA A 48 6.62 10.76 8.34
C ALA A 48 5.60 10.98 7.22
N ALA A 49 5.29 12.25 6.93
CA ALA A 49 4.48 12.62 5.77
C ALA A 49 5.17 12.15 4.48
N GLY A 50 4.37 11.74 3.48
CA GLY A 50 4.90 11.24 2.21
C GLY A 50 5.59 9.87 2.29
N ARG A 51 5.38 9.09 3.35
CA ARG A 51 5.86 7.71 3.46
C ARG A 51 4.72 6.72 3.67
N VAL A 52 4.72 5.63 2.90
CA VAL A 52 3.79 4.51 3.05
C VAL A 52 4.58 3.23 3.34
N ALA A 53 4.15 2.49 4.35
CA ALA A 53 4.59 1.14 4.63
C ALA A 53 3.68 0.13 3.91
N LEU A 54 4.30 -0.72 3.11
CA LEU A 54 3.70 -1.88 2.47
C LEU A 54 3.94 -3.10 3.35
N TRP A 55 2.87 -3.61 3.98
CA TRP A 55 2.92 -4.78 4.85
C TRP A 55 2.39 -6.01 4.11
N ALA A 56 3.10 -7.12 4.24
CA ALA A 56 2.64 -8.41 3.73
C ALA A 56 3.05 -9.54 4.68
N ARG A 57 2.28 -10.63 4.66
CA ARG A 57 2.62 -11.85 5.38
C ARG A 57 2.92 -12.95 4.38
N LEU A 58 4.08 -13.57 4.52
CA LEU A 58 4.51 -14.69 3.67
C LEU A 58 3.85 -16.01 4.12
N PRO A 59 3.79 -17.04 3.26
CA PRO A 59 3.14 -18.32 3.56
C PRO A 59 3.71 -19.04 4.81
N TRP A 60 4.98 -18.81 5.12
CA TRP A 60 5.67 -19.33 6.31
C TRP A 60 5.61 -18.36 7.50
N GLN A 61 4.55 -17.56 7.59
CA GLN A 61 4.21 -16.78 8.79
C GLN A 61 5.16 -15.64 9.15
N VAL A 62 6.01 -15.23 8.21
CA VAL A 62 6.90 -14.07 8.33
C VAL A 62 6.17 -12.81 7.88
N LEU A 63 6.19 -11.77 8.72
CA LEU A 63 5.70 -10.45 8.39
C LEU A 63 6.85 -9.64 7.76
N VAL A 64 6.63 -9.12 6.56
CA VAL A 64 7.57 -8.25 5.86
C VAL A 64 6.98 -6.86 5.71
N VAL A 65 7.86 -5.86 5.74
CA VAL A 65 7.49 -4.47 5.52
C VAL A 65 8.51 -3.79 4.62
N ARG A 66 8.02 -2.96 3.70
CA ARG A 66 8.85 -2.01 2.97
C ARG A 66 8.22 -0.62 3.05
N THR A 67 9.00 0.36 3.48
CA THR A 67 8.56 1.75 3.48
C THR A 67 9.04 2.44 2.21
N VAL A 68 8.12 2.97 1.42
CA VAL A 68 8.35 3.65 0.14
C VAL A 68 7.84 5.09 0.18
N ASP A 69 8.23 5.89 -0.80
CA ASP A 69 7.65 7.23 -1.00
C ASP A 69 6.20 7.14 -1.48
N GLY A 70 5.32 7.95 -0.88
CA GLY A 70 3.91 7.99 -1.23
C GLY A 70 3.01 8.41 -0.08
N GLY A 71 1.71 8.45 -0.33
CA GLY A 71 0.71 8.97 0.59
C GLY A 71 0.55 10.49 0.44
N PRO A 72 -0.62 11.04 0.79
CA PRO A 72 -0.88 12.44 0.57
C PRO A 72 0.00 13.31 1.48
N GLY A 73 0.42 14.47 0.96
CA GLY A 73 1.33 15.40 1.66
C GLY A 73 0.72 16.03 2.91
N ASP A 74 -0.60 15.97 3.06
CA ASP A 74 -1.37 16.43 4.22
C ASP A 74 -1.51 15.36 5.32
N GLY A 75 -1.03 14.13 5.08
CA GLY A 75 -1.10 13.03 6.03
C GLY A 75 -2.46 12.32 6.13
N ALA A 76 -3.43 12.64 5.25
CA ALA A 76 -4.72 11.94 5.19
C ALA A 76 -4.55 10.46 4.82
N SER A 77 -4.53 9.61 5.84
CA SER A 77 -4.19 8.20 5.74
C SER A 77 -5.28 7.37 5.08
N THR A 78 -4.96 6.66 3.99
CA THR A 78 -5.73 5.47 3.61
C THR A 78 -4.99 4.22 4.08
N ASP A 79 -5.49 3.62 5.16
CA ASP A 79 -5.12 2.27 5.58
C ASP A 79 -5.96 1.28 4.77
N VAL A 80 -5.35 0.55 3.85
CA VAL A 80 -6.07 -0.31 2.91
C VAL A 80 -5.29 -1.57 2.57
N THR A 81 -5.99 -2.68 2.45
CA THR A 81 -5.48 -3.94 1.93
C THR A 81 -5.96 -4.14 0.51
N VAL A 82 -5.06 -4.51 -0.38
CA VAL A 82 -5.36 -4.86 -1.79
C VAL A 82 -4.63 -6.15 -2.16
N ALA A 83 -4.92 -6.71 -3.33
CA ALA A 83 -4.13 -7.81 -3.87
C ALA A 83 -2.78 -7.28 -4.41
N ALA A 84 -1.68 -7.87 -3.96
CA ALA A 84 -0.34 -7.54 -4.46
C ALA A 84 -0.20 -7.66 -5.99
N PRO A 85 -0.71 -8.71 -6.67
CA PRO A 85 -0.58 -8.79 -8.14
C PRO A 85 -1.35 -7.68 -8.87
N GLU A 86 -2.51 -7.26 -8.36
CA GLU A 86 -3.30 -6.19 -8.98
C GLU A 86 -2.60 -4.83 -8.82
N LEU A 87 -2.04 -4.57 -7.64
CA LEU A 87 -1.26 -3.35 -7.40
C LEU A 87 0.04 -3.34 -8.22
N LEU A 88 0.72 -4.48 -8.35
CA LEU A 88 1.91 -4.59 -9.20
C LEU A 88 1.56 -4.28 -10.67
N ALA A 89 0.49 -4.89 -11.20
CA ALA A 89 0.05 -4.65 -12.57
C ALA A 89 -0.36 -3.19 -12.81
N GLU A 90 -0.97 -2.51 -11.82
CA GLU A 90 -1.25 -1.07 -11.86
C GLU A 90 0.03 -0.24 -12.00
N LEU A 91 1.03 -0.51 -11.17
CA LEU A 91 2.29 0.22 -11.18
C LEU A 91 3.07 0.00 -12.48
N GLU A 92 3.10 -1.23 -13.00
CA GLU A 92 3.80 -1.59 -14.24
C GLU A 92 3.22 -0.87 -15.47
N ARG A 93 1.91 -0.62 -15.50
CA ARG A 93 1.28 0.19 -16.56
C ARG A 93 1.33 1.70 -16.31
N GLY A 94 1.99 2.13 -15.23
CA GLY A 94 2.11 3.55 -14.86
C GLY A 94 0.80 4.20 -14.41
N GLY A 95 -0.17 3.41 -13.96
CA GLY A 95 -1.44 3.94 -13.47
C GLY A 95 -1.38 4.38 -12.01
N SER A 96 -2.45 5.04 -11.56
CA SER A 96 -2.59 5.55 -10.20
C SER A 96 -3.79 4.99 -9.44
N ALA A 97 -4.59 4.11 -10.06
CA ALA A 97 -5.83 3.62 -9.47
C ALA A 97 -5.55 2.67 -8.31
N LEU A 98 -6.36 2.76 -7.27
CA LEU A 98 -6.30 1.81 -6.16
C LEU A 98 -7.06 0.54 -6.56
N PRO A 99 -6.43 -0.66 -6.49
CA PRO A 99 -7.16 -1.90 -6.71
C PRO A 99 -8.28 -2.11 -5.69
N ALA A 100 -9.14 -3.10 -5.95
CA ALA A 100 -10.27 -3.39 -5.08
C ALA A 100 -9.82 -3.63 -3.63
N ARG A 101 -10.50 -2.96 -2.68
CA ARG A 101 -10.23 -3.14 -1.25
C ARG A 101 -10.55 -4.56 -0.81
N ARG A 102 -9.64 -5.15 -0.06
CA ARG A 102 -9.66 -6.53 0.46
C ARG A 102 -9.32 -6.58 1.94
N ASP A 103 -9.77 -5.58 2.71
CA ASP A 103 -9.41 -5.41 4.13
C ASP A 103 -9.73 -6.65 4.98
N ALA A 104 -10.81 -7.37 4.66
CA ALA A 104 -11.19 -8.63 5.33
C ALA A 104 -10.18 -9.78 5.15
N GLN A 105 -9.26 -9.68 4.19
CA GLN A 105 -8.17 -10.65 3.99
C GLN A 105 -7.02 -10.42 4.96
N TRP A 106 -6.93 -9.25 5.58
CA TRP A 106 -5.94 -8.95 6.60
C TRP A 106 -6.44 -9.39 7.99
N ARG A 107 -5.81 -10.41 8.57
CA ARG A 107 -6.25 -10.99 9.86
C ARG A 107 -5.21 -10.90 10.99
N TRP A 108 -4.10 -10.21 10.77
CA TRP A 108 -2.96 -10.25 11.68
C TRP A 108 -2.72 -8.89 12.33
N PRO A 109 -2.42 -8.84 13.65
CA PRO A 109 -2.02 -7.60 14.28
C PRO A 109 -0.69 -7.13 13.68
N LEU A 110 -0.57 -5.82 13.50
CA LEU A 110 0.71 -5.22 13.18
C LEU A 110 1.50 -5.00 14.46
N PRO A 111 2.85 -5.10 14.40
CA PRO A 111 3.71 -4.70 15.51
C PRO A 111 3.40 -3.27 15.96
N PRO A 112 3.67 -2.93 17.24
CA PRO A 112 3.53 -1.57 17.72
C PRO A 112 4.42 -0.62 16.90
N ALA A 113 4.02 0.65 16.84
CA ALA A 113 4.76 1.69 16.09
C ALA A 113 6.22 1.88 16.56
N ARG A 114 6.53 1.45 17.79
CA ARG A 114 7.89 1.43 18.33
C ARG A 114 8.19 0.05 18.91
N SER A 115 9.37 -0.45 18.61
CA SER A 115 9.91 -1.70 19.15
C SER A 115 11.37 -1.50 19.52
N ARG A 116 11.89 -2.35 20.42
CA ARG A 116 13.31 -2.35 20.80
C ARG A 116 14.09 -3.19 19.79
N PRO A 117 15.08 -2.64 19.06
CA PRO A 117 15.97 -3.47 18.25
C PRO A 117 16.76 -4.42 19.16
N VAL A 118 16.80 -5.69 18.79
CA VAL A 118 17.53 -6.73 19.54
C VAL A 118 18.88 -7.00 18.89
N GLU A 119 18.92 -7.05 17.56
CA GLU A 119 20.10 -7.36 16.78
C GLU A 119 20.00 -6.69 15.41
N ALA A 120 21.14 -6.29 14.84
CA ALA A 120 21.25 -5.81 13.47
C ALA A 120 22.19 -6.74 12.71
N LEU A 121 21.67 -7.43 11.70
CA LEU A 121 22.45 -8.31 10.84
C LEU A 121 23.02 -7.50 9.67
N PRO A 122 24.31 -7.68 9.32
CA PRO A 122 24.90 -7.00 8.17
C PRO A 122 24.23 -7.45 6.87
N ALA A 123 24.01 -6.50 5.96
CA ALA A 123 23.38 -6.76 4.66
C ALA A 123 24.35 -7.28 3.60
N ALA A 124 25.65 -7.16 3.83
CA ALA A 124 26.70 -7.72 2.98
C ALA A 124 27.19 -9.03 3.59
N GLU A 125 27.34 -10.05 2.75
CA GLU A 125 28.13 -11.26 3.02
C GLU A 125 29.58 -11.04 2.59
#